data_AF-A0A964VRV9-F1
#
_entry.id   AF-A0A964VRV9-F1
#
_cell.length_a   1.000
_cell.length_b   1.000
_cell.length_c   1.000
_cell.angle_alpha   90.00
_cell.angle_beta   90.00
_cell.angle_gamma   90.00
#
_symmetry.space_group_name_H-M   'P 1'
#
loop_
_entity.id
_entity.type
_entity.pdbx_description
1 polymer ?
#
loop_
_entity_poly.entity_id
_entity_poly.type
_entity_poly.pdbx_seq_one_letter_code
_entity_poly.pdbx_strand_id
1 'polypeptide(L)'
;MTKILFILIIALVVEAVGVVFLSKGLKQIGEVQSISVREIGRIIAKGATNRSILFGVALEAMFFGALLYLLSQRDVSLIWPLTSLGFVITAISAKMILKEEISGWRWAGVALIVCGAALVSYSEKAKAKTTEPPPNPVATAAK
;
A
#
# COMPACT_ATOMS: atom_id res chain seq x y z
N MET A 1 -12.27 -14.43 -1.24
CA MET A 1 -10.90 -13.92 -1.02
C MET A 1 -10.24 -13.44 -2.30
N THR A 2 -10.31 -14.18 -3.41
CA THR A 2 -9.67 -13.82 -4.69
C THR A 2 -10.05 -12.43 -5.22
N LYS A 3 -11.33 -12.05 -5.19
CA LYS A 3 -11.79 -10.71 -5.62
C LYS A 3 -11.13 -9.56 -4.83
N ILE A 4 -11.00 -9.73 -3.52
CA ILE A 4 -10.43 -8.73 -2.61
C ILE A 4 -8.94 -8.58 -2.85
N LEU A 5 -8.24 -9.70 -3.02
CA LEU A 5 -6.81 -9.70 -3.36
C LEU A 5 -6.57 -9.00 -4.71
N PHE A 6 -7.42 -9.26 -5.70
CA PHE A 6 -7.31 -8.61 -7.01
C PHE A 6 -7.50 -7.08 -6.92
N ILE A 7 -8.54 -6.63 -6.20
CA ILE A 7 -8.77 -5.20 -5.95
C ILE A 7 -7.59 -4.58 -5.20
N LEU A 8 -7.05 -5.28 -4.20
CA LEU A 8 -5.88 -4.82 -3.45
C LEU A 8 -4.67 -4.65 -4.35
N ILE A 9 -4.32 -5.64 -5.19
CA ILE A 9 -3.16 -5.54 -6.09
C ILE A 9 -3.32 -4.36 -7.04
N ILE A 10 -4.51 -4.16 -7.62
CA ILE A 10 -4.77 -2.99 -8.48
C ILE A 10 -4.59 -1.70 -7.68
N ALA A 11 -5.16 -1.63 -6.47
CA ALA A 11 -5.06 -0.46 -5.61
C ALA A 11 -3.60 -0.14 -5.27
N LEU A 12 -2.78 -1.14 -4.95
CA LEU A 12 -1.34 -0.97 -4.67
C LEU A 12 -0.55 -0.54 -5.90
N VAL A 13 -0.94 -0.95 -7.12
CA VAL A 13 -0.34 -0.42 -8.35
C VAL A 13 -0.68 1.06 -8.54
N VAL A 14 -1.94 1.44 -8.28
CA VAL A 14 -2.40 2.83 -8.35
C VAL A 14 -1.64 3.69 -7.33
N GLU A 15 -1.54 3.23 -6.09
CA GLU A 15 -0.72 3.84 -5.02
C GLU A 15 0.73 4.01 -5.47
N ALA A 16 1.38 2.91 -5.88
CA ALA A 16 2.78 2.93 -6.25
C ALA A 16 3.08 3.94 -7.36
N VAL A 17 2.22 4.01 -8.37
CA VAL A 17 2.34 5.01 -9.43
C VAL A 17 2.07 6.41 -8.88
N GLY A 18 1.04 6.59 -8.03
CA GLY A 18 0.69 7.85 -7.36
C GLY A 18 1.86 8.46 -6.59
N VAL A 19 2.40 7.72 -5.61
CA VAL A 19 3.57 8.10 -4.81
C VAL A 19 4.76 8.46 -5.68
N VAL A 20 5.00 7.68 -6.74
CA VAL A 20 6.12 7.90 -7.65
C VAL A 20 5.95 9.19 -8.46
N PHE A 21 4.75 9.51 -8.92
CA PHE A 21 4.45 10.78 -9.57
C PHE A 21 4.50 11.97 -8.61
N LEU A 22 4.07 11.81 -7.36
CA LEU A 22 4.25 12.79 -6.31
C LEU A 22 5.74 13.09 -6.10
N SER A 23 6.55 12.05 -5.92
CA SER A 23 8.01 12.19 -5.77
C SER A 23 8.63 12.91 -6.97
N LYS A 24 8.26 12.51 -8.20
CA LYS A 24 8.71 13.17 -9.43
C LYS A 24 8.34 14.65 -9.47
N GLY A 25 7.09 14.98 -9.11
CA GLY A 25 6.60 16.34 -9.08
C GLY A 25 7.28 17.21 -8.02
N LEU A 26 7.54 16.65 -6.83
CA LEU A 26 8.29 17.32 -5.77
C LEU A 26 9.73 17.61 -6.20
N LYS A 27 10.39 16.69 -6.90
CA LYS A 27 11.72 16.92 -7.47
C LYS A 27 11.73 18.02 -8.55
N GLN A 28 10.62 18.22 -9.27
CA GLN A 28 10.50 19.29 -10.29
C GLN A 28 10.33 20.68 -9.68
N ILE A 29 9.66 20.81 -8.53
CA ILE A 29 9.42 22.12 -7.89
C ILE A 29 10.65 22.64 -7.10
N GLY A 30 11.61 21.75 -6.83
CA GLY A 30 12.88 22.03 -6.16
C GLY A 30 12.84 21.75 -4.65
N GLU A 31 14.02 21.50 -4.07
CA GLU A 31 14.16 21.19 -2.64
C GLU A 31 13.88 22.41 -1.74
N VAL A 32 13.40 22.14 -0.52
CA VAL A 32 13.19 23.14 0.52
C VAL A 32 14.56 23.53 1.08
N GLN A 33 15.08 24.70 0.70
CA GLN A 33 16.36 25.18 1.23
C GLN A 33 16.22 25.79 2.63
N SER A 34 15.03 26.29 2.98
CA SER A 34 14.73 26.81 4.31
C SER A 34 13.28 26.51 4.70
N ILE A 35 13.03 26.06 5.94
CA ILE A 35 11.66 25.92 6.46
C ILE A 35 11.17 27.30 6.89
N SER A 36 10.79 28.13 5.90
CA SER A 36 10.13 29.41 6.13
C SER A 36 8.68 29.37 5.67
N VAL A 37 7.78 30.11 6.32
CA VAL A 37 6.35 30.17 5.96
C VAL A 37 6.16 30.56 4.49
N ARG A 38 7.01 31.46 3.99
CA ARG A 38 7.00 31.90 2.59
C ARG A 38 7.41 30.79 1.62
N GLU A 39 8.42 30.00 1.98
CA GLU A 39 8.89 28.87 1.19
C GLU A 39 7.84 27.75 1.13
N ILE A 40 7.20 27.44 2.26
CA ILE A 40 6.11 26.47 2.34
C ILE A 40 4.94 26.91 1.46
N GLY A 41 4.52 28.18 1.57
CA GLY A 41 3.47 28.74 0.71
C GLY A 41 3.81 28.67 -0.78
N ARG A 42 5.06 28.96 -1.15
CA ARG A 42 5.56 28.83 -2.53
C ARG A 42 5.47 27.39 -3.03
N ILE A 43 5.86 26.42 -2.21
CA ILE A 43 5.86 24.99 -2.55
C ILE A 43 4.43 24.48 -2.71
N ILE A 44 3.51 24.86 -1.83
CA ILE A 44 2.09 24.50 -1.94
C ILE A 44 1.51 25.07 -3.24
N ALA A 45 1.73 26.35 -3.53
CA ALA A 45 1.22 26.99 -4.75
C ALA A 45 1.79 26.34 -6.03
N LYS A 46 3.09 26.06 -6.06
CA LYS A 46 3.72 25.34 -7.19
C LYS A 46 3.25 23.89 -7.26
N GLY A 47 3.04 23.23 -6.13
CA GLY A 47 2.54 21.87 -6.04
C GLY A 47 1.13 21.76 -6.61
N ALA A 48 0.26 22.70 -6.27
CA ALA A 48 -1.13 22.78 -6.75
C ALA A 48 -1.24 23.03 -8.27
N THR A 49 -0.17 23.46 -8.93
CA THR A 49 -0.13 23.71 -10.38
C THR A 49 0.72 22.70 -11.15
N ASN A 50 1.47 21.83 -10.44
CA ASN A 50 2.32 20.83 -11.07
C ASN A 50 1.48 19.61 -11.50
N ARG A 51 1.48 19.32 -12.81
CA ARG A 51 0.71 18.18 -13.39
C ARG A 51 1.08 16.82 -12.79
N SER A 52 2.36 16.58 -12.49
CA SER A 52 2.80 15.31 -11.89
C SER A 52 2.25 15.16 -10.47
N ILE A 53 2.25 16.25 -9.69
CA ILE A 53 1.69 16.27 -8.33
C ILE A 53 0.18 16.06 -8.38
N LEU A 54 -0.54 16.83 -9.20
CA LEU A 54 -1.99 16.71 -9.33
C LEU A 54 -2.41 15.29 -9.76
N PHE A 55 -1.71 14.71 -10.72
CA PHE A 55 -1.94 13.33 -11.15
C PHE A 55 -1.66 12.34 -10.02
N GLY A 56 -0.54 12.50 -9.32
CA GLY A 56 -0.21 11.69 -8.15
C GLY A 56 -1.27 11.76 -7.05
N VAL A 57 -1.73 12.96 -6.70
CA VAL A 57 -2.81 13.18 -5.71
C VAL A 57 -4.11 12.51 -6.15
N ALA A 58 -4.47 12.58 -7.43
CA ALA A 58 -5.68 11.92 -7.93
C ALA A 58 -5.60 10.39 -7.82
N LEU A 59 -4.43 9.81 -8.11
CA LEU A 59 -4.19 8.38 -7.92
C LEU A 59 -4.21 7.98 -6.44
N GLU A 60 -3.59 8.77 -5.56
CA GLU A 60 -3.63 8.54 -4.11
C GLU A 60 -5.06 8.60 -3.56
N ALA A 61 -5.87 9.55 -4.04
CA ALA A 61 -7.28 9.63 -3.66
C ALA A 61 -8.07 8.39 -4.11
N MET A 62 -7.79 7.88 -5.32
CA MET A 62 -8.40 6.65 -5.83
C MET A 62 -7.96 5.41 -5.02
N PHE A 63 -6.66 5.30 -4.72
CA PHE A 63 -6.13 4.26 -3.85
C PHE A 63 -6.79 4.30 -2.47
N PHE A 64 -6.90 5.49 -1.86
CA PHE A 64 -7.52 5.65 -0.56
C PHE A 64 -8.99 5.22 -0.57
N GLY A 65 -9.74 5.57 -1.62
CA GLY A 65 -11.10 5.07 -1.81
C GLY A 65 -11.18 3.55 -1.90
N ALA A 66 -10.28 2.92 -2.66
CA ALA A 66 -10.20 1.45 -2.75
C ALA A 66 -9.80 0.81 -1.42
N LEU A 67 -8.89 1.43 -0.66
CA LEU A 67 -8.49 0.98 0.68
C LEU A 67 -9.66 1.03 1.66
N LEU A 68 -10.43 2.13 1.68
CA LEU A 68 -11.63 2.24 2.52
C LEU A 68 -12.65 1.15 2.18
N TYR A 69 -12.86 0.87 0.90
CA TYR A 69 -13.72 -0.24 0.46
C TYR A 69 -13.19 -1.59 0.97
N LEU A 70 -11.89 -1.86 0.83
CA LEU A 70 -11.29 -3.11 1.30
C LEU A 70 -11.41 -3.29 2.82
N LEU A 71 -11.20 -2.21 3.59
CA LEU A 71 -11.35 -2.19 5.05
C LEU A 71 -12.81 -2.33 5.50
N SER A 72 -13.78 -1.89 4.69
CA SER A 72 -15.20 -2.15 4.96
C SER A 72 -15.57 -3.63 4.78
N GLN A 73 -14.77 -4.40 4.02
CA GLN A 73 -15.09 -5.78 3.64
C GLN A 73 -14.31 -6.82 4.46
N ARG A 74 -13.15 -6.44 5.02
CA ARG A 74 -12.22 -7.32 5.73
C ARG A 74 -11.54 -6.59 6.87
N ASP A 75 -11.16 -7.38 7.87
CA ASP A 75 -10.47 -6.88 9.04
C ASP A 75 -9.14 -6.21 8.67
N VAL A 76 -8.86 -5.12 9.37
CA VAL A 76 -7.62 -4.34 9.30
C VAL A 76 -6.40 -5.24 9.44
N SER A 77 -6.47 -6.26 10.32
CA SER A 77 -5.38 -7.22 10.57
C SER A 77 -5.06 -8.14 9.38
N LEU A 78 -5.98 -8.28 8.42
CA LEU A 78 -5.73 -9.00 7.17
C LEU A 78 -5.27 -8.07 6.03
N ILE A 79 -5.86 -6.88 5.93
CA ILE A 79 -5.57 -5.96 4.81
C ILE A 79 -4.21 -5.29 4.97
N TRP A 80 -3.88 -4.76 6.15
CA TRP A 80 -2.64 -4.01 6.36
C TRP A 80 -1.36 -4.81 6.13
N PRO A 81 -1.25 -6.08 6.54
CA PRO A 81 -0.08 -6.87 6.16
C PRO A 81 0.04 -7.03 4.64
N LEU A 82 -1.07 -7.22 3.93
CA LEU A 82 -1.03 -7.38 2.48
C LEU A 82 -0.65 -6.09 1.74
N THR A 83 -0.88 -4.91 2.32
CA THR A 83 -0.39 -3.65 1.72
C THR A 83 1.13 -3.55 1.70
N SER A 84 1.85 -4.38 2.47
CA SER A 84 3.31 -4.43 2.39
C SER A 84 3.83 -4.84 1.01
N LEU A 85 3.01 -5.51 0.19
CA LEU A 85 3.33 -5.78 -1.21
C LEU A 85 3.50 -4.49 -2.02
N GLY A 86 2.84 -3.40 -1.59
CA GLY A 86 3.01 -2.06 -2.12
C GLY A 86 4.46 -1.59 -2.09
N PHE A 87 5.27 -1.97 -1.09
CA PHE A 87 6.70 -1.63 -1.06
C PHE A 87 7.47 -2.19 -2.26
N VAL A 88 7.15 -3.42 -2.67
CA VAL A 88 7.76 -4.05 -3.86
C VAL A 88 7.33 -3.32 -5.12
N ILE A 89 6.03 -3.05 -5.25
CA ILE A 89 5.44 -2.41 -6.43
C ILE A 89 5.96 -0.97 -6.57
N THR A 90 6.03 -0.22 -5.46
CA THR A 90 6.58 1.14 -5.40
C THR A 90 8.07 1.15 -5.72
N ALA A 91 8.86 0.20 -5.23
CA ALA A 91 10.26 0.07 -5.61
C ALA A 91 10.42 -0.15 -7.13
N ILE A 92 9.66 -1.08 -7.70
CA ILE A 92 9.69 -1.33 -9.15
C ILE A 92 9.23 -0.09 -9.93
N SER A 93 8.15 0.56 -9.50
CA SER A 93 7.60 1.75 -10.15
C SER A 93 8.57 2.92 -10.10
N ALA A 94 9.27 3.13 -8.98
CA ALA A 94 10.31 4.14 -8.85
C ALA A 94 11.47 3.87 -9.82
N LYS A 95 11.94 2.60 -9.91
CA LYS A 95 12.97 2.21 -10.87
C LYS A 95 12.55 2.47 -12.31
N MET A 96 11.29 2.20 -12.67
CA MET A 96 10.82 2.37 -14.05
C MET A 96 10.55 3.84 -14.42
N ILE A 97 9.92 4.61 -13.53
CA ILE A 97 9.43 5.96 -13.84
C ILE A 97 10.49 7.03 -13.53
N LEU A 98 11.21 6.91 -12.41
CA LEU A 98 12.28 7.86 -12.04
C LEU A 98 13.64 7.41 -12.59
N LYS A 99 13.77 6.18 -13.09
CA LYS A 99 15.03 5.60 -13.55
C LYS A 99 16.10 5.60 -12.45
N GLU A 100 15.67 5.46 -11.19
CA GLU A 100 16.58 5.36 -10.05
C GLU A 100 17.20 3.97 -9.97
N GLU A 101 18.50 3.92 -9.66
CA GLU A 101 19.15 2.68 -9.27
C GLU A 101 18.76 2.30 -7.84
N ILE A 102 18.25 1.09 -7.68
CA ILE A 102 17.86 0.54 -6.37
C ILE A 102 18.99 -0.37 -5.90
N SER A 103 19.62 0.01 -4.80
CA SER A 103 20.70 -0.78 -4.19
C SER A 103 20.21 -2.16 -3.75
N GLY A 104 21.12 -3.14 -3.74
CA GLY A 104 20.83 -4.48 -3.22
C GLY A 104 20.34 -4.46 -1.76
N TRP A 105 20.85 -3.53 -0.94
CA TRP A 105 20.40 -3.35 0.43
C TRP A 105 18.95 -2.88 0.56
N ARG A 106 18.49 -2.02 -0.35
CA ARG A 106 17.07 -1.60 -0.40
C ARG A 106 16.16 -2.79 -0.73
N TRP A 107 16.59 -3.66 -1.65
CA TRP A 107 15.88 -4.91 -1.95
C TRP A 107 15.85 -5.88 -0.77
N ALA A 108 16.96 -6.03 -0.04
CA ALA A 108 17.02 -6.84 1.17
C ALA A 108 16.05 -6.33 2.25
N GLY A 109 15.98 -5.01 2.47
CA GLY A 109 15.02 -4.39 3.38
C GLY A 109 13.56 -4.62 2.96
N VAL A 110 13.25 -4.46 1.67
CA VAL A 110 11.90 -4.74 1.13
C VAL A 110 11.52 -6.20 1.35
N ALA A 111 12.44 -7.14 1.09
CA ALA A 111 12.21 -8.56 1.35
C ALA A 111 11.92 -8.83 2.83
N LEU A 112 12.66 -8.20 3.75
CA LEU A 112 12.43 -8.32 5.18
C LEU A 112 11.04 -7.80 5.61
N ILE A 113 10.60 -6.67 5.06
CA ILE A 113 9.25 -6.11 5.31
C ILE A 113 8.17 -7.09 4.86
N VAL A 114 8.31 -7.65 3.65
CA VAL A 114 7.34 -8.62 3.10
C VAL A 114 7.32 -9.91 3.94
N CYS A 115 8.47 -10.40 4.38
CA CYS A 115 8.54 -11.55 5.27
C CYS A 115 7.84 -11.27 6.62
N GLY A 116 8.07 -10.10 7.22
CA GLY A 116 7.39 -9.70 8.45
C GLY A 116 5.87 -9.65 8.28
N ALA A 117 5.39 -9.08 7.19
CA ALA A 117 3.96 -9.05 6.88
C ALA A 117 3.35 -10.44 6.61
N ALA A 118 4.11 -11.34 5.99
CA ALA A 118 3.69 -12.73 5.79
C ALA A 118 3.51 -13.46 7.14
N LEU A 119 4.42 -13.22 8.09
CA LEU A 119 4.32 -13.76 9.45
C LEU A 119 3.07 -13.24 10.19
N VAL A 120 2.78 -11.94 10.10
CA VAL A 120 1.55 -11.34 10.68
C VAL A 120 0.31 -11.98 10.05
N SER A 121 0.28 -12.09 8.72
CA SER A 121 -0.83 -12.72 7.99
C SER A 121 -1.04 -14.19 8.36
N TYR A 122 0.05 -14.92 8.63
CA TYR A 122 -0.01 -16.32 9.05
C TYR A 122 -0.59 -16.48 10.46
N SER A 123 -0.18 -15.60 11.40
CA SER A 123 -0.71 -15.59 12.77
C SER A 123 -2.22 -15.42 12.81
N GLU A 124 -2.78 -14.53 11.98
CA GLU A 124 -4.23 -14.31 11.90
C GLU A 124 -4.99 -15.54 11.37
N LYS A 125 -4.44 -16.24 10.37
CA LYS A 125 -5.01 -17.51 9.89
C LYS A 125 -4.97 -18.61 10.95
N ALA A 126 -3.92 -18.66 11.76
CA ALA A 126 -3.78 -19.66 12.82
C ALA A 126 -4.83 -19.46 13.92
N LYS A 127 -5.20 -18.21 14.25
CA LYS A 127 -6.32 -17.93 15.16
C LYS A 127 -7.67 -18.41 14.62
N ALA A 128 -7.97 -18.13 13.34
CA ALA A 128 -9.25 -18.48 12.73
C ALA A 128 -9.55 -20.00 12.74
N LYS A 129 -8.51 -20.85 12.64
CA LYS A 129 -8.65 -22.32 12.64
C LYS A 129 -8.98 -22.92 14.02
N THR A 130 -8.77 -22.17 15.10
CA THR A 130 -8.92 -22.66 16.48
C THR A 130 -10.33 -22.41 17.04
N THR A 131 -11.14 -21.57 16.38
CA THR A 131 -12.48 -21.16 16.86
C THR A 131 -13.64 -21.93 16.19
N GLU A 132 -13.37 -22.88 15.29
CA GLU A 132 -14.41 -23.78 14.80
C GLU A 132 -14.83 -24.75 15.92
N PRO A 133 -16.10 -24.75 16.35
CA PRO A 133 -16.55 -25.69 17.37
C PRO A 133 -16.45 -27.12 16.82
N PRO A 134 -16.08 -28.11 17.65
CA PRO A 134 -15.98 -29.50 17.21
C PRO A 134 -17.30 -29.97 16.58
N PRO A 135 -17.26 -30.81 15.53
CA PRO A 135 -18.47 -31.31 14.89
C PRO A 135 -19.33 -31.99 15.96
N ASN A 136 -20.57 -31.53 16.08
CA ASN A 136 -21.53 -32.01 17.07
C ASN A 136 -21.76 -33.53 16.85
N PRO A 137 -21.41 -34.42 17.81
CA PRO A 137 -21.58 -35.86 17.65
C PRO A 137 -23.04 -36.32 17.58
N VAL A 138 -24.01 -35.43 17.81
CA VAL A 138 -25.41 -35.81 18.09
C VAL A 138 -26.27 -36.05 16.83
N ALA A 139 -25.79 -35.73 15.62
CA ALA A 139 -26.61 -35.87 14.41
C ALA A 139 -26.65 -37.29 13.78
N THR A 140 -25.93 -38.28 14.33
CA THR A 140 -25.84 -39.64 13.75
C THR A 140 -26.73 -40.68 14.46
N ALA A 141 -27.47 -40.31 15.50
CA ALA A 141 -28.35 -41.22 16.25
C ALA A 141 -29.83 -40.89 16.04
N ALA A 142 -30.28 -40.80 14.79
CA ALA A 142 -31.71 -40.82 14.44
C ALA A 142 -31.85 -41.40 13.04
N LYS A 143 -31.75 -42.72 12.93
CA LYS A 143 -32.22 -43.49 11.79
C LYS A 143 -32.90 -44.75 12.30
#